data_AF-A0A0A8K260-F1
#
_entry.id   AF-A0A0A8K260-F1
#
_cell.length_a   1.000
_cell.length_b   1.000
_cell.length_c   1.000
_cell.angle_alpha   90.00
_cell.angle_beta   90.00
_cell.angle_gamma   90.00
#
_symmetry.space_group_name_H-M   'P 1'
#
loop_
_entity.id
_entity.type
_entity.pdbx_description
1 polymer ?
#
loop_
_entity_poly.entity_id
_entity_poly.type
_entity_poly.pdbx_seq_one_letter_code
_entity_poly.pdbx_strand_id
1 'polypeptide(L)'
;MLRFWKAGFVLLGFSVLYFGAVQTADAGCEIVKATNSADSKAAAARAAYANALQTAEQIRRRRGWKYVSLRPRKVTPDPFWKAVRPVVTPDMLLKPDVVTSKTYAQCWKGVVVPYVCTAGATACGN
;
A
#
# COMPACT_ATOMS: atom_id res chain seq x y z
N MET A 1 7.57 27.74 58.96
CA MET A 1 7.39 27.87 57.49
C MET A 1 7.57 26.50 56.86
N LEU A 2 6.53 25.66 56.81
CA LEU A 2 6.68 24.25 56.42
C LEU A 2 5.38 23.68 55.83
N ARG A 3 4.82 24.36 54.81
CA ARG A 3 3.47 24.02 54.32
C ARG A 3 3.19 24.30 52.84
N PHE A 4 4.22 24.49 52.01
CA PHE A 4 4.03 24.78 50.59
C PHE A 4 4.56 23.71 49.62
N TRP A 5 5.15 22.61 50.12
CA TRP A 5 5.88 21.69 49.25
C TRP A 5 5.09 20.45 48.77
N LYS A 6 3.82 20.28 49.18
CA LYS A 6 3.02 19.10 48.79
C LYS A 6 2.07 19.32 47.60
N ALA A 7 1.89 20.56 47.14
CA ALA A 7 0.93 20.86 46.07
C ALA A 7 1.49 20.73 44.64
N GLY A 8 2.81 20.69 44.47
CA GLY A 8 3.43 20.66 43.14
C GLY A 8 3.39 19.31 42.42
N PHE A 9 3.24 18.20 43.14
CA PHE A 9 3.34 16.86 42.55
C PHE A 9 2.04 16.30 41.97
N VAL A 10 0.88 16.85 42.34
CA VAL A 10 -0.42 16.32 41.86
C VAL A 10 -0.76 16.83 40.46
N LEU A 11 -0.31 18.03 40.10
CA LEU A 11 -0.59 18.62 38.78
C LEU A 11 0.31 18.05 37.67
N LEU A 12 1.52 17.57 37.98
CA LEU A 12 2.41 16.96 36.97
C LEU A 12 2.03 15.52 36.62
N GLY A 13 1.34 14.80 37.50
CA GLY A 13 0.90 13.42 37.23
C GLY A 13 -0.26 13.33 36.22
N PHE A 14 -1.10 14.36 36.14
CA PHE A 14 -2.30 14.35 35.29
C PHE A 14 -2.02 14.77 33.84
N SER A 15 -0.94 15.52 33.58
CA SER A 15 -0.57 15.96 32.23
C SER A 15 0.09 14.88 31.37
N VAL A 16 0.67 13.83 31.97
CA VAL A 16 1.35 12.75 31.23
C VAL A 16 0.34 11.76 30.62
N LEU A 17 -0.84 11.60 31.23
CA LEU A 17 -1.87 10.66 30.75
C LEU A 17 -2.70 11.21 29.58
N TYR A 18 -2.63 12.52 29.29
CA TYR A 18 -3.39 13.13 28.19
C TYR A 18 -2.65 13.12 26.84
N PHE A 19 -1.32 12.98 26.84
CA PHE A 19 -0.52 12.85 25.62
C PHE A 19 -0.35 11.39 25.14
N GLY A 20 -0.83 10.41 25.91
CA GLY A 20 -0.97 9.02 25.47
C GLY A 20 -2.18 8.78 24.55
N ALA A 21 -2.73 9.85 23.97
CA ALA A 21 -3.81 9.83 23.00
C ALA A 21 -3.44 8.91 21.83
N VAL A 22 -3.88 7.67 21.95
CA VAL A 22 -4.42 6.82 20.89
C VAL A 22 -3.72 7.09 19.55
N GLN A 23 -2.50 6.56 19.39
CA GLN A 23 -2.00 6.29 18.05
C GLN A 23 -2.96 5.26 17.45
N THR A 24 -3.95 5.74 16.71
CA THR A 24 -4.80 4.90 15.89
C THR A 24 -3.87 4.10 14.98
N ALA A 25 -4.12 2.79 14.90
CA ALA A 25 -3.32 1.79 14.19
C ALA A 25 -3.31 1.97 12.65
N ASP A 26 -3.47 3.21 12.15
CA ASP A 26 -3.42 3.58 10.74
C ASP A 26 -2.05 4.18 10.34
N ALA A 27 -1.18 4.50 11.30
CA ALA A 27 0.12 5.14 11.03
C ALA A 27 1.17 4.23 10.32
N GLY A 28 0.84 2.97 10.03
CA GLY A 28 1.78 1.99 9.48
C GLY A 28 1.57 1.60 8.01
N CYS A 29 0.43 1.92 7.40
CA CYS A 29 0.09 1.33 6.10
C CYS A 29 0.98 1.84 4.95
N GLU A 30 1.33 0.95 4.03
CA GLU A 30 2.17 1.26 2.87
C GLU A 30 1.49 0.84 1.56
N ILE A 31 1.63 1.66 0.51
CA ILE A 31 1.05 1.35 -0.80
C ILE A 31 1.94 0.34 -1.52
N VAL A 32 1.38 -0.82 -1.85
CA VAL A 32 1.97 -1.81 -2.74
C VAL A 32 1.56 -1.48 -4.17
N LYS A 33 2.56 -1.48 -5.06
CA LYS A 33 2.38 -1.35 -6.49
C LYS A 33 3.27 -2.36 -7.19
N ALA A 34 2.66 -3.22 -8.00
CA ALA A 34 3.39 -4.24 -8.74
C ALA A 34 2.91 -4.30 -10.19
N THR A 35 3.83 -4.13 -11.13
CA THR A 35 3.54 -4.25 -12.56
C THR A 35 4.04 -5.59 -13.09
N ASN A 36 3.26 -6.23 -13.94
CA ASN A 36 3.68 -7.40 -14.71
C ASN A 36 3.03 -7.44 -16.09
N SER A 37 3.59 -8.23 -17.00
CA SER A 37 3.14 -8.37 -18.39
C SER A 37 3.04 -9.82 -18.81
N ALA A 38 2.15 -10.12 -19.76
CA ALA A 38 1.98 -11.45 -20.32
C ALA A 38 1.25 -11.40 -21.67
N ASP A 39 1.09 -12.58 -22.29
CA ASP A 39 0.41 -12.74 -23.58
C ASP A 39 -1.11 -12.56 -23.51
N SER A 40 -1.69 -12.54 -22.31
CA SER A 40 -3.09 -12.22 -22.09
C SER A 40 -3.28 -11.27 -20.92
N LYS A 41 -4.34 -10.46 -20.98
CA LYS A 41 -4.75 -9.56 -19.89
C LYS A 41 -4.93 -10.29 -18.56
N ALA A 42 -5.56 -11.47 -18.58
CA ALA A 42 -5.79 -12.25 -17.37
C ALA A 42 -4.49 -12.80 -16.78
N ALA A 43 -3.55 -13.27 -17.61
CA ALA A 43 -2.25 -13.72 -17.16
C ALA A 43 -1.41 -12.56 -16.58
N ALA A 44 -1.40 -11.41 -17.25
CA ALA A 44 -0.68 -10.22 -16.78
C ALA A 44 -1.22 -9.73 -15.42
N ALA A 45 -2.55 -9.71 -15.26
CA ALA A 45 -3.19 -9.34 -13.99
C ALA A 45 -2.87 -10.33 -12.86
N ARG A 46 -2.89 -11.66 -13.13
CA ARG A 46 -2.50 -12.68 -12.15
C ARG A 46 -1.04 -12.57 -11.74
N ALA A 47 -0.15 -12.30 -12.69
CA ALA A 47 1.27 -12.14 -12.42
C ALA A 47 1.55 -10.85 -11.62
N ALA A 48 0.86 -9.74 -11.94
CA ALA A 48 0.93 -8.51 -11.17
C ALA A 48 0.40 -8.69 -9.74
N TYR A 49 -0.70 -9.43 -9.59
CA TYR A 49 -1.24 -9.83 -8.28
C TYR A 49 -0.23 -10.63 -7.46
N ALA A 50 0.40 -11.66 -8.04
CA ALA A 50 1.40 -12.46 -7.35
C ALA A 50 2.59 -11.62 -6.87
N ASN A 51 3.08 -10.70 -7.72
CA ASN A 51 4.14 -9.75 -7.35
C ASN A 51 3.70 -8.81 -6.22
N ALA A 52 2.43 -8.38 -6.20
CA ALA A 52 1.89 -7.55 -5.12
C ALA A 52 1.88 -8.32 -3.77
N LEU A 53 1.53 -9.61 -3.78
CA LEU A 53 1.61 -10.45 -2.58
C LEU A 53 3.05 -10.60 -2.08
N GLN A 54 4.00 -10.83 -2.99
CA GLN A 54 5.43 -10.90 -2.64
C GLN A 54 5.93 -9.58 -2.07
N THR A 55 5.53 -8.46 -2.65
CA THR A 55 5.89 -7.12 -2.16
C THR A 55 5.32 -6.88 -0.76
N ALA A 56 4.06 -7.26 -0.52
CA ALA A 56 3.44 -7.14 0.80
C ALA A 56 4.19 -7.96 1.86
N GLU A 57 4.63 -9.16 1.49
CA GLU A 57 5.44 -10.03 2.34
C GLU A 57 6.82 -9.44 2.62
N GLN A 58 7.45 -8.79 1.64
CA GLN A 58 8.69 -8.05 1.85
C GLN A 58 8.49 -6.86 2.79
N ILE A 59 7.39 -6.11 2.64
CA ILE A 59 7.03 -5.02 3.55
C ILE A 59 6.86 -5.57 4.97
N ARG A 60 6.14 -6.69 5.13
CA ARG A 60 5.96 -7.35 6.41
C ARG A 60 7.30 -7.62 7.10
N ARG A 61 8.22 -8.27 6.39
CA ARG A 61 9.57 -8.60 6.90
C ARG A 61 10.36 -7.34 7.23
N ARG A 62 10.38 -6.36 6.33
CA ARG A 62 11.14 -5.10 6.50
C ARG A 62 10.62 -4.28 7.67
N ARG A 63 9.30 -4.26 7.90
CA ARG A 63 8.66 -3.52 8.99
C ARG A 63 8.63 -4.28 10.32
N GLY A 64 9.07 -5.54 10.36
CA GLY A 64 8.99 -6.37 11.56
C GLY A 64 7.56 -6.74 11.95
N TRP A 65 6.64 -6.73 10.99
CA TRP A 65 5.24 -7.05 11.20
C TRP A 65 5.03 -8.56 11.38
N LYS A 66 4.33 -8.99 12.44
CA LYS A 66 3.77 -10.34 12.61
C LYS A 66 2.81 -10.72 11.47
N TYR A 67 1.96 -9.79 11.00
CA TYR A 67 1.05 -10.05 9.88
C TYR A 67 0.94 -8.86 8.93
N VAL A 68 0.49 -9.11 7.71
CA VAL A 68 0.15 -8.06 6.74
C VAL A 68 -1.21 -8.37 6.12
N SER A 69 -2.06 -7.36 6.09
CA SER A 69 -3.36 -7.37 5.43
C SER A 69 -3.30 -6.50 4.19
N LEU A 70 -3.98 -6.90 3.14
CA LEU A 70 -4.06 -6.16 1.88
C LEU A 70 -5.49 -5.71 1.63
N ARG A 71 -5.63 -4.44 1.23
CA ARG A 71 -6.89 -3.89 0.71
C ARG A 71 -6.69 -3.42 -0.72
N PRO A 72 -7.62 -3.72 -1.64
CA PRO A 72 -7.48 -3.30 -3.03
C PRO A 72 -7.46 -1.77 -3.11
N ARG A 73 -6.48 -1.22 -3.81
CA ARG A 73 -6.34 0.22 -4.00
C ARG A 73 -5.97 0.52 -5.44
N LYS A 74 -6.74 1.42 -6.07
CA LYS A 74 -6.39 1.95 -7.38
C LYS A 74 -5.11 2.78 -7.27
N VAL A 75 -4.14 2.49 -8.12
CA VAL A 75 -2.82 3.15 -8.15
C VAL A 75 -2.54 3.62 -9.56
N THR A 76 -1.73 4.66 -9.70
CA THR A 76 -1.27 5.11 -11.00
C THR A 76 -0.54 3.96 -11.71
N PRO A 77 -0.92 3.60 -12.95
CA PRO A 77 -0.21 2.61 -13.73
C PRO A 77 1.28 2.95 -13.86
N ASP A 78 2.13 1.94 -13.78
CA ASP A 78 3.59 2.12 -13.78
C ASP A 78 4.22 1.25 -14.87
N PRO A 79 4.39 1.79 -16.09
CA PRO A 79 4.92 1.05 -17.23
C PRO A 79 6.40 0.72 -17.07
N PHE A 80 6.80 -0.45 -17.58
CA PHE A 80 8.20 -0.89 -17.58
C PHE A 80 9.10 0.03 -18.40
N TRP A 81 8.69 0.33 -19.64
CA TRP A 81 9.49 1.07 -20.61
C TRP A 81 9.16 2.56 -20.57
N LYS A 82 9.54 3.24 -19.48
CA LYS A 82 9.22 4.66 -19.26
C LYS A 82 9.77 5.60 -20.35
N ALA A 83 10.86 5.22 -21.02
CA ALA A 83 11.40 5.97 -22.15
C ALA A 83 10.48 5.95 -23.37
N VAL A 84 9.78 4.84 -23.62
CA VAL A 84 8.87 4.69 -24.77
C VAL A 84 7.43 5.05 -24.41
N ARG A 85 7.03 4.74 -23.17
CA ARG A 85 5.71 5.06 -22.62
C ARG A 85 5.90 5.64 -21.21
N PRO A 86 6.09 6.96 -21.08
CA PRO A 86 6.30 7.59 -19.77
C PRO A 86 5.03 7.61 -18.93
N VAL A 87 3.86 7.65 -19.58
CA VAL A 87 2.55 7.76 -18.93
C VAL A 87 1.56 6.79 -19.58
N VAL A 88 0.63 6.27 -18.77
CA VAL A 88 -0.54 5.53 -19.24
C VAL A 88 -1.77 6.38 -18.93
N THR A 89 -2.42 6.88 -19.98
CA THR A 89 -3.63 7.69 -19.88
C THR A 89 -4.90 6.81 -19.79
N PRO A 90 -6.03 7.34 -19.29
CA PRO A 90 -7.24 6.54 -19.08
C PRO A 90 -7.81 5.84 -20.33
N ASP A 91 -7.65 6.45 -21.51
CA ASP A 91 -8.06 5.91 -22.82
C ASP A 91 -7.26 4.67 -23.25
N MET A 92 -6.04 4.51 -22.72
CA MET A 92 -5.19 3.35 -22.97
C MET A 92 -5.56 2.13 -22.11
N LEU A 93 -6.43 2.32 -21.11
CA LEU A 93 -6.78 1.28 -20.16
C LEU A 93 -7.78 0.29 -20.75
N LEU A 94 -7.43 -0.98 -20.69
CA LEU A 94 -8.26 -2.09 -21.09
C LEU A 94 -9.29 -2.40 -19.98
N LYS A 95 -10.54 -2.00 -20.18
CA LYS A 95 -11.66 -2.36 -19.29
C LYS A 95 -12.16 -3.80 -19.54
N PRO A 96 -12.81 -4.44 -18.55
CA PRO A 96 -12.97 -4.00 -17.15
C PRO A 96 -11.65 -4.10 -16.37
N ASP A 97 -11.49 -3.31 -15.31
CA ASP A 97 -10.35 -3.48 -14.40
C ASP A 97 -10.47 -4.83 -13.66
N VAL A 98 -9.34 -5.42 -13.26
CA VAL A 98 -9.32 -6.72 -12.57
C VAL A 98 -9.19 -6.47 -11.07
N VAL A 99 -10.27 -6.65 -10.32
CA VAL A 99 -10.34 -6.38 -8.88
C VAL A 99 -10.48 -7.69 -8.11
N THR A 100 -9.69 -7.85 -7.06
CA THR A 100 -9.78 -8.95 -6.10
C THR A 100 -10.01 -8.41 -4.70
N SER A 101 -10.22 -9.29 -3.72
CA SER A 101 -10.30 -8.89 -2.31
C SER A 101 -9.02 -8.26 -1.76
N LYS A 102 -7.88 -8.36 -2.48
CA LYS A 102 -6.57 -7.85 -2.02
C LYS A 102 -5.98 -6.78 -2.94
N THR A 103 -6.29 -6.76 -4.23
CA THR A 103 -5.66 -5.87 -5.21
C THR A 103 -6.64 -5.27 -6.21
N TYR A 104 -6.33 -4.08 -6.70
CA TYR A 104 -6.98 -3.46 -7.84
C TYR A 104 -5.98 -3.39 -9.00
N ALA A 105 -6.25 -4.07 -10.11
CA ALA A 105 -5.34 -4.09 -11.26
C ALA A 105 -5.92 -3.35 -12.46
N GLN A 106 -5.12 -2.42 -13.00
CA GLN A 106 -5.40 -1.69 -14.24
C GLN A 106 -4.46 -2.21 -15.32
N CYS A 107 -4.99 -2.49 -16.51
CA CYS A 107 -4.24 -3.08 -17.61
C CYS A 107 -4.26 -2.19 -18.85
N TRP A 108 -3.23 -2.28 -19.68
CA TRP A 108 -3.12 -1.58 -20.97
C TRP A 108 -2.29 -2.42 -21.96
N LYS A 109 -2.26 -2.00 -23.23
CA LYS A 109 -1.41 -2.64 -24.24
C LYS A 109 0.05 -2.25 -24.03
N GLY A 110 0.93 -3.25 -23.93
CA GLY A 110 2.36 -3.00 -23.78
C GLY A 110 3.05 -2.65 -25.11
N VAL A 111 4.32 -2.28 -25.00
CA VAL A 111 5.18 -1.91 -26.15
C VAL A 111 5.81 -3.16 -26.76
N VAL A 112 6.34 -4.05 -25.92
CA VAL A 112 7.03 -5.29 -26.33
C VAL A 112 6.12 -6.50 -26.12
N VAL A 113 5.56 -6.62 -24.90
CA VAL A 113 4.63 -7.70 -24.51
C VAL A 113 3.20 -7.16 -24.64
N PRO A 114 2.23 -7.94 -25.16
CA PRO A 114 0.94 -7.39 -25.60
C PRO A 114 0.10 -6.81 -24.46
N TYR A 115 0.20 -7.33 -23.24
CA TYR A 115 -0.57 -6.84 -22.10
C TYR A 115 0.32 -6.57 -20.90
N VAL A 116 0.10 -5.42 -20.28
CA VAL A 116 0.77 -5.01 -19.03
C VAL A 116 -0.31 -4.60 -18.04
N CYS A 117 -0.17 -5.02 -16.79
CA CYS A 117 -1.07 -4.67 -15.71
C CYS A 117 -0.29 -4.18 -14.49
N THR A 118 -0.76 -3.12 -13.85
CA THR A 118 -0.30 -2.71 -12.51
C THR A 118 -1.37 -3.07 -11.49
N ALA A 119 -1.02 -3.92 -10.53
CA ALA A 119 -1.81 -4.22 -9.36
C ALA A 119 -1.44 -3.27 -8.20
N GLY A 120 -2.45 -2.66 -7.60
CA GLY A 120 -2.33 -1.78 -6.45
C GLY A 120 -3.03 -2.33 -5.22
N ALA A 121 -2.41 -2.16 -4.06
CA ALA A 121 -3.01 -2.49 -2.77
C ALA A 121 -2.47 -1.58 -1.66
N THR A 122 -3.24 -1.41 -0.59
CA THR A 122 -2.75 -0.87 0.67
C THR A 122 -2.37 -2.04 1.57
N ALA A 123 -1.11 -2.12 1.99
CA ALA A 123 -0.61 -3.10 2.95
C ALA A 123 -0.58 -2.49 4.34
N CYS A 124 -1.36 -3.07 5.26
CA CYS A 124 -1.41 -2.67 6.66
C CYS A 124 -1.00 -3.84 7.53
N GLY A 125 -0.10 -3.62 8.46
CA GLY A 125 0.39 -4.63 9.38
C GLY A 125 -0.19 -4.53 10.78
N ASN A 126 0.33 -5.44 11.61
CA ASN A 126 0.00 -5.68 13.01
C ASN A 126 0.66 -4.73 14.00
#